data_AF-A0A6J8BPG8-F1
#
_entry.id   AF-A0A6J8BPG8-F1
#
_cell.length_a   1.000
_cell.length_b   1.000
_cell.length_c   1.000
_cell.angle_alpha   90.00
_cell.angle_beta   90.00
_cell.angle_gamma   90.00
#
_symmetry.space_group_name_H-M   'P 1'
#
loop_
_entity.id
_entity.type
_entity.pdbx_description
1 polymer ?
#
loop_
_entity_poly.entity_id
_entity_poly.type
_entity_poly.pdbx_seq_one_letter_code
_entity_poly.pdbx_strand_id
1 'polypeptide(L)'
;MHLSTVSMIEDISGKSALAMDVFSLSIQALKDHLMETLDKQGIGMRVEDIRWVLTVPAIWTDAAKQFMRKSAEKAGIPGENLLIALEPEAASIYCQYLPTEKLNGAEEGFTMSEVGTKYMIIDLGGGTADMTVHEKQENEKLKELCQATGDACGGTSIDNEFFQLLVKLVGGPLMYSLSKDNPSAYLDLFREFETIKRTINPNKSGKVNFTIPFVAIDTLCQNEFWRRFQKYCLILFNER
;
A
#
# COMPACT_ATOMS: atom_id res chain seq x y z
N MET A 1 -9.71 11.80 2.07
CA MET A 1 -9.63 11.29 3.46
C MET A 1 -9.61 12.48 4.42
N HIS A 2 -10.46 12.50 5.46
CA HIS A 2 -10.40 13.53 6.52
C HIS A 2 -9.69 12.94 7.75
N LEU A 3 -8.36 13.12 7.83
CA LEU A 3 -7.56 12.77 9.00
C LEU A 3 -7.49 13.95 9.95
N SER A 4 -7.70 13.69 11.23
CA SER A 4 -7.57 14.65 12.31
C SER A 4 -6.80 14.04 13.48
N THR A 5 -6.33 14.86 14.41
CA THR A 5 -5.58 14.39 15.59
C THR A 5 -6.38 13.48 16.52
N VAL A 6 -7.71 13.43 16.37
CA VAL A 6 -8.63 12.60 17.16
C VAL A 6 -9.21 11.43 16.35
N SER A 7 -8.80 11.27 15.10
CA SER A 7 -9.25 10.16 14.26
C SER A 7 -8.78 8.83 14.87
N MET A 8 -9.71 7.88 15.00
CA MET A 8 -9.43 6.51 15.43
C MET A 8 -9.34 5.59 14.22
N ILE A 9 -8.44 4.62 14.26
CA ILE A 9 -8.31 3.54 13.27
C ILE A 9 -8.50 2.23 14.00
N GLU A 10 -9.27 1.33 13.39
CA GLU A 10 -9.59 0.01 13.93
C GLU A 10 -8.76 -1.06 13.22
N ASP A 11 -8.21 -2.00 13.99
CA ASP A 11 -7.55 -3.19 13.45
C ASP A 11 -8.56 -4.31 13.12
N ILE A 12 -8.09 -5.39 12.49
CA ILE A 12 -8.92 -6.54 12.12
C ILE A 12 -9.56 -7.28 13.31
N SER A 13 -9.07 -7.04 14.54
CA SER A 13 -9.61 -7.62 15.77
C SER A 13 -10.65 -6.73 16.45
N GLY A 14 -10.90 -5.54 15.88
CA GLY A 14 -11.82 -4.55 16.40
C GLY A 14 -11.21 -3.61 17.45
N LYS A 15 -9.88 -3.63 17.63
CA LYS A 15 -9.21 -2.72 18.56
C LYS A 15 -8.92 -1.41 17.87
N SER A 16 -9.26 -0.31 18.54
CA SER A 16 -9.03 1.03 18.02
C SER A 16 -7.76 1.65 18.62
N ALA A 17 -7.02 2.38 17.80
CA ALA A 17 -5.92 3.24 18.21
C ALA A 17 -6.07 4.62 17.57
N LEU A 18 -5.42 5.64 18.14
CA LEU A 18 -5.36 6.94 17.49
C LEU A 18 -4.57 6.83 16.18
N ALA A 19 -5.13 7.36 15.10
CA ALA A 19 -4.44 7.46 13.82
C ALA A 19 -3.07 8.13 13.99
N MET A 20 -3.02 9.20 14.78
CA MET A 20 -1.78 9.92 15.07
C MET A 20 -0.69 9.00 15.62
N ASP A 21 -1.05 8.06 16.52
CA ASP A 21 -0.09 7.14 17.11
C ASP A 21 0.41 6.12 16.08
N VAL A 22 -0.51 5.54 15.30
CA VAL A 22 -0.18 4.57 14.25
C VAL A 22 0.78 5.17 13.21
N PHE A 23 0.48 6.37 12.71
CA PHE A 23 1.31 7.04 11.72
C PHE A 23 2.67 7.48 12.31
N SER A 24 2.67 8.04 13.53
CA SER A 24 3.92 8.47 14.18
C SER A 24 4.85 7.29 14.48
N LEU A 25 4.32 6.18 14.98
CA LEU A 25 5.09 4.96 15.23
C LEU A 25 5.64 4.36 13.93
N SER A 26 4.88 4.43 12.84
CA SER A 26 5.33 3.96 11.53
C SER A 26 6.50 4.80 10.99
N ILE A 27 6.40 6.13 11.08
CA ILE A 27 7.47 7.05 10.70
C ILE A 27 8.68 6.86 11.61
N GLN A 28 8.46 6.70 12.92
CA GLN A 28 9.51 6.45 13.89
C GLN A 28 10.28 5.17 13.56
N ALA A 29 9.59 4.07 13.23
CA ALA A 29 10.23 2.81 12.87
C ALA A 29 11.15 2.98 11.64
N LEU A 30 10.71 3.73 10.61
CA LEU A 30 11.54 4.01 9.43
C LEU A 30 12.75 4.89 9.77
N LYS A 31 12.53 5.94 10.57
CA LYS A 31 13.58 6.86 11.03
C LYS A 31 14.63 6.11 11.86
N ASP A 32 14.20 5.34 12.86
CA ASP A 32 15.08 4.57 13.75
C ASP A 32 15.85 3.51 12.96
N HIS A 33 15.23 2.85 11.99
CA HIS A 33 15.91 1.91 11.09
C HIS A 33 17.01 2.57 10.25
N LEU A 34 16.75 3.77 9.71
CA LEU A 34 17.77 4.54 8.99
C LEU A 34 18.94 4.91 9.92
N MET A 35 18.66 5.45 11.10
CA MET A 35 19.69 5.85 12.06
C MET A 35 20.56 4.65 12.48
N GLU A 36 19.95 3.52 12.80
CA GLU A 36 20.66 2.28 13.14
C GLU A 36 21.54 1.80 11.98
N THR A 37 21.07 1.95 10.74
CA THR A 37 21.83 1.58 9.54
C THR A 37 23.06 2.48 9.34
N LEU A 38 22.91 3.79 9.56
CA LEU A 38 24.01 4.77 9.46
C LEU A 38 25.05 4.55 10.56
N ASP A 39 24.62 4.25 11.78
CA ASP A 39 25.50 3.95 12.91
C ASP A 39 26.31 2.67 12.66
N LYS A 40 25.66 1.61 12.13
CA LYS A 40 26.35 0.37 11.71
C LYS A 40 27.40 0.60 10.63
N GLN A 41 27.21 1.62 9.79
CA GLN A 41 28.18 2.03 8.77
C GLN A 41 29.27 2.98 9.31
N GLY A 42 29.20 3.38 10.58
CA GLY A 42 30.17 4.28 11.22
C GLY A 42 30.06 5.73 10.75
N ILE A 43 28.92 6.14 10.19
CA ILE A 43 28.72 7.48 9.61
C ILE A 43 28.50 8.53 10.73
N GLY A 44 28.13 8.11 11.95
CA GLY A 44 28.10 8.98 13.14
C GLY A 44 27.20 10.22 12.98
N MET A 45 26.07 10.04 12.30
CA MET A 45 25.14 11.10 11.93
C MET A 45 24.06 11.25 13.00
N ARG A 46 23.65 12.48 13.32
CA ARG A 46 22.51 12.72 14.21
C ARG A 46 21.25 13.01 13.41
N VAL A 47 20.10 12.89 14.06
CA VAL A 47 18.79 13.13 13.42
C VAL A 47 18.69 14.57 12.90
N GLU A 48 19.31 15.52 13.59
CA GLU A 48 19.34 16.95 13.26
C GLU A 48 20.27 17.27 12.09
N ASP A 49 21.17 16.35 11.73
CA ASP A 49 22.08 16.52 10.59
C ASP A 49 21.41 16.12 9.26
N ILE A 50 20.23 15.47 9.32
CA ILE A 50 19.49 14.97 8.15
C ILE A 50 18.38 15.94 7.76
N ARG A 51 18.23 16.20 6.46
CA ARG A 51 17.02 16.81 5.91
C ARG A 51 16.02 15.71 5.57
N TRP A 52 14.91 15.70 6.29
CA TRP A 52 13.86 14.70 6.16
C TRP A 52 12.82 15.19 5.14
N VAL A 53 12.54 14.37 4.13
CA VAL A 53 11.50 14.66 3.13
C VAL A 53 10.44 13.57 3.23
N LEU A 54 9.23 13.96 3.61
CA LEU A 54 8.08 13.06 3.70
C LEU A 54 7.15 13.33 2.51
N THR A 55 6.98 12.33 1.65
CA THR A 55 6.07 12.43 0.51
C THR A 55 4.62 12.21 0.94
N VAL A 56 3.69 12.93 0.32
CA VAL A 56 2.24 12.78 0.53
C VAL A 56 1.49 12.89 -0.81
N PRO A 57 0.31 12.27 -0.94
CA PRO A 57 -0.47 12.38 -2.16
C PRO A 57 -0.90 13.82 -2.45
N ALA A 58 -0.86 14.24 -3.71
CA ALA A 58 -1.26 15.58 -4.12
C ALA A 58 -2.75 15.87 -3.86
N ILE A 59 -3.60 14.84 -4.01
CA ILE A 59 -5.05 14.93 -3.79
C ILE A 59 -5.46 15.13 -2.32
N TRP A 60 -4.51 15.06 -1.38
CA TRP A 60 -4.80 15.25 0.03
C TRP A 60 -5.06 16.71 0.38
N THR A 61 -5.95 16.91 1.34
CA THR A 61 -6.23 18.24 1.90
C THR A 61 -5.05 18.75 2.72
N ASP A 62 -4.92 20.07 2.87
CA ASP A 62 -3.87 20.68 3.69
C ASP A 62 -3.92 20.21 5.15
N ALA A 63 -5.11 19.92 5.68
CA ALA A 63 -5.28 19.33 7.00
C ALA A 63 -4.62 17.94 7.10
N ALA A 64 -4.77 17.09 6.08
CA ALA A 64 -4.14 15.78 6.04
C ALA A 64 -2.61 15.89 5.86
N LYS A 65 -2.14 16.83 5.03
CA LYS A 65 -0.70 17.13 4.88
C LYS A 65 -0.09 17.60 6.22
N GLN A 66 -0.78 18.49 6.92
CA GLN A 66 -0.37 18.94 8.26
C GLN A 66 -0.42 17.83 9.30
N PHE A 67 -1.39 16.91 9.20
CA PHE A 67 -1.45 15.73 10.05
C PHE A 67 -0.20 14.85 9.89
N MET A 68 0.28 14.63 8.65
CA MET A 68 1.53 13.89 8.40
C MET A 68 2.75 14.60 8.97
N ARG A 69 2.84 15.94 8.80
CA ARG A 69 3.91 16.74 9.42
C ARG A 69 3.94 16.56 10.94
N LYS A 70 2.79 16.68 11.61
CA LYS A 70 2.68 16.47 13.07
C LYS A 70 3.03 15.04 13.48
N SER A 71 2.69 14.05 12.66
CA SER A 71 3.04 12.65 12.92
C SER A 71 4.56 12.43 12.87
N ALA A 72 5.25 13.05 11.90
CA ALA A 72 6.70 13.01 11.81
C ALA A 72 7.40 13.76 12.96
N GLU A 73 6.88 14.91 13.36
CA GLU A 73 7.38 15.64 14.54
C GLU A 73 7.24 14.79 15.82
N LYS A 74 6.07 14.14 16.00
CA LYS A 74 5.85 13.21 17.12
C LYS A 74 6.76 11.99 17.07
N ALA A 75 7.18 11.56 15.88
CA ALA A 75 8.19 10.52 15.67
C ALA A 75 9.63 10.96 16.02
N GLY A 76 9.82 12.21 16.46
CA GLY A 76 11.12 12.77 16.84
C GLY A 76 11.94 13.28 15.65
N ILE A 77 11.30 13.61 14.53
CA ILE A 77 11.95 14.34 13.43
C ILE A 77 11.83 15.85 13.72
N PRO A 78 12.95 16.61 13.76
CA PRO A 78 12.90 18.06 13.98
C PRO A 78 12.12 18.76 12.86
N GLY A 79 11.16 19.60 13.24
CA GLY A 79 10.27 20.27 12.28
C GLY A 79 11.00 21.19 11.32
N GLU A 80 12.08 21.83 11.78
CA GLU A 80 12.97 22.68 10.98
C GLU A 80 13.77 21.91 9.93
N ASN A 81 13.95 20.60 10.13
CA ASN A 81 14.61 19.69 9.20
C ASN A 81 13.63 18.93 8.30
N LEU A 82 12.32 19.14 8.47
CA LEU A 82 11.25 18.38 7.79
C LEU A 82 10.59 19.16 6.66
N LEU A 83 10.64 18.58 5.46
CA LEU A 83 9.90 19.01 4.28
C LEU A 83 8.79 18.01 3.95
N ILE A 84 7.63 18.54 3.56
CA ILE A 84 6.60 17.76 2.90
C ILE A 84 6.78 17.96 1.40
N ALA A 85 6.84 16.88 0.64
CA ALA A 85 6.86 16.90 -0.82
C ALA A 85 5.61 16.21 -1.36
N LEU A 86 5.08 16.65 -2.49
CA LEU A 86 4.02 15.89 -3.15
C LEU A 86 4.62 14.69 -3.88
N GLU A 87 3.98 13.53 -3.78
CA GLU A 87 4.37 12.32 -4.51
C GLU A 87 4.58 12.57 -6.02
N PRO A 88 3.66 13.23 -6.76
CA PRO A 88 3.87 13.47 -8.18
C PRO A 88 5.02 14.45 -8.46
N GLU A 89 5.32 15.40 -7.56
CA GLU A 89 6.48 16.29 -7.71
C GLU A 89 7.79 15.53 -7.53
N ALA A 90 7.88 14.69 -6.50
CA ALA A 90 9.04 13.84 -6.24
C ALA A 90 9.30 12.88 -7.43
N ALA A 91 8.24 12.25 -7.94
CA ALA A 91 8.31 11.40 -9.13
C ALA A 91 8.76 12.19 -10.37
N SER A 92 8.19 13.37 -10.61
CA SER A 92 8.58 14.26 -11.70
C SER A 92 10.03 14.68 -11.66
N ILE A 93 10.54 15.03 -10.49
CA ILE A 93 11.95 15.41 -10.31
C ILE A 93 12.82 14.20 -10.65
N TYR A 94 12.52 13.02 -10.09
CA TYR A 94 13.26 11.80 -10.38
C TYR A 94 13.30 11.49 -11.89
N CYS A 95 12.16 11.56 -12.58
CA CYS A 95 12.08 11.25 -14.01
C CYS A 95 12.83 12.27 -14.89
N GLN A 96 12.98 13.53 -14.46
CA GLN A 96 13.82 14.51 -15.18
C GLN A 96 15.32 14.17 -15.14
N TYR A 97 15.75 13.45 -14.12
CA TYR A 97 17.15 13.03 -13.95
C TYR A 97 17.42 11.60 -14.42
N LEU A 98 16.40 10.88 -14.92
CA LEU A 98 16.60 9.55 -15.47
C LEU A 98 17.37 9.65 -16.80
N PRO A 99 18.49 8.91 -16.95
CA PRO A 99 19.13 8.78 -18.26
C PRO A 99 18.14 8.19 -19.27
N THR A 100 18.07 8.79 -20.45
CA THR A 100 17.15 8.41 -21.54
C THR A 100 17.24 6.93 -21.91
N GLU A 101 18.42 6.34 -21.72
CA GLU A 101 18.77 4.94 -22.00
C GLU A 101 18.04 3.92 -21.10
N LYS A 102 17.51 4.34 -19.94
CA LYS A 102 16.81 3.44 -19.02
C LYS A 102 15.31 3.30 -19.31
N LEU A 103 14.76 4.10 -20.23
CA LEU A 103 13.35 4.10 -20.57
C LEU A 103 13.12 3.17 -21.77
N ASN A 104 13.42 1.89 -21.57
CA ASN A 104 13.11 0.82 -22.53
C ASN A 104 11.59 0.74 -22.70
N GLY A 105 11.06 1.17 -23.85
CA GLY A 105 9.64 1.03 -24.18
C GLY A 105 9.04 2.14 -25.05
N ALA A 106 9.68 3.30 -25.16
CA ALA A 106 9.33 4.32 -26.13
C ALA A 106 10.33 4.26 -27.29
N GLU A 107 9.88 4.07 -28.53
CA GLU A 107 10.73 4.01 -29.73
C GLU A 107 11.61 5.27 -29.90
N GLU A 108 11.25 6.40 -29.26
CA GLU A 108 11.99 7.67 -29.30
C GLU A 108 12.72 8.04 -28.00
N GLY A 109 12.64 7.23 -26.94
CA GLY A 109 13.15 7.61 -25.62
C GLY A 109 12.33 8.74 -24.99
N PHE A 110 11.98 8.61 -23.71
CA PHE A 110 11.19 9.64 -23.03
C PHE A 110 12.14 10.72 -22.46
N THR A 111 12.43 11.75 -23.27
CA THR A 111 13.24 12.89 -22.83
C THR A 111 12.39 13.95 -22.14
N MET A 112 12.39 13.94 -20.80
CA MET A 112 11.84 15.05 -20.00
C MET A 112 12.81 16.23 -19.87
N SER A 113 13.75 16.37 -20.82
CA SER A 113 14.85 17.31 -20.73
C SER A 113 14.44 18.71 -21.18
N GLU A 114 13.47 18.82 -22.08
CA GLU A 114 13.10 20.09 -22.70
C GLU A 114 12.11 20.90 -21.84
N VAL A 115 12.39 22.21 -21.74
CA VAL A 115 11.46 23.14 -21.10
C VAL A 115 10.18 23.24 -21.95
N GLY A 116 9.03 23.24 -21.29
CA GLY A 116 7.72 23.21 -21.94
C GLY A 116 7.19 21.80 -22.23
N THR A 117 7.99 20.74 -21.99
CA THR A 117 7.48 19.36 -22.08
C THR A 117 6.37 19.15 -21.05
N LYS A 118 5.22 18.68 -21.54
CA LYS A 118 4.04 18.33 -20.75
C LYS A 118 3.94 16.83 -20.65
N TYR A 119 3.63 16.35 -19.46
CA TYR A 119 3.57 14.92 -19.21
C TYR A 119 2.66 14.64 -18.02
N MET A 120 2.22 13.40 -17.94
CA MET A 120 1.34 12.92 -16.88
C MET A 120 2.11 11.98 -15.96
N ILE A 121 1.99 12.18 -14.66
CA ILE A 121 2.36 11.20 -13.64
C ILE A 121 1.09 10.43 -13.29
N ILE A 122 1.17 9.11 -13.37
CA ILE A 122 0.14 8.19 -12.92
C ILE A 122 0.74 7.34 -11.81
N ASP A 123 0.36 7.60 -10.57
CA ASP A 123 0.79 6.85 -9.40
C ASP A 123 -0.27 5.80 -9.07
N LEU A 124 0.04 4.53 -9.33
CA LEU A 124 -0.85 3.40 -9.05
C LEU A 124 -0.38 2.70 -7.78
N GLY A 125 -0.67 3.32 -6.64
CA GLY A 125 -0.28 2.85 -5.33
C GLY A 125 -1.11 1.68 -4.81
N GLY A 126 -0.88 1.33 -3.54
CA GLY A 126 -1.64 0.29 -2.86
C GLY A 126 -3.08 0.72 -2.51
N GLY A 127 -3.25 1.95 -2.02
CA GLY A 127 -4.57 2.46 -1.60
C GLY A 127 -5.28 3.30 -2.66
N THR A 128 -4.52 4.10 -3.40
CA THR A 128 -5.05 5.08 -4.36
C THR A 128 -4.43 4.90 -5.74
N ALA A 129 -5.15 5.38 -6.74
CA ALA A 129 -4.59 5.69 -8.06
C ALA A 129 -4.72 7.19 -8.27
N ASP A 130 -3.59 7.88 -8.43
CA ASP A 130 -3.49 9.32 -8.50
C ASP A 130 -2.90 9.76 -9.86
N MET A 131 -3.39 10.87 -10.38
CA MET A 131 -2.99 11.42 -11.67
C MET A 131 -2.70 12.91 -11.53
N THR A 132 -1.60 13.36 -12.12
CA THR A 132 -1.23 14.79 -12.15
C THR A 132 -0.56 15.10 -13.48
N VAL A 133 -0.84 16.28 -14.04
CA VAL A 133 -0.22 16.74 -15.28
C VAL A 133 0.73 17.88 -14.96
N HIS A 134 2.00 17.69 -15.29
CA HIS A 134 3.06 18.64 -15.07
C HIS A 134 3.62 19.16 -16.40
N GLU A 135 4.07 20.41 -16.38
CA GLU A 135 4.90 21.02 -17.41
C GLU A 135 6.26 21.36 -16.81
N LYS A 136 7.33 20.90 -17.47
CA LYS A 136 8.69 21.29 -17.09
C LYS A 136 8.91 22.78 -17.37
N GLN A 137 9.40 23.50 -16.38
CA GLN A 137 9.76 24.91 -16.50
C GLN A 137 11.29 25.07 -16.47
N GLU A 138 11.76 26.29 -16.74
CA GLU A 138 13.17 26.64 -16.56
C GLU A 138 13.61 26.51 -15.09
N ASN A 139 14.92 26.36 -14.87
CA ASN A 139 15.53 26.28 -13.53
C ASN A 139 14.96 25.17 -12.65
N GLU A 140 14.74 23.98 -13.21
CA GLU A 140 14.28 22.77 -12.49
C GLU A 140 12.91 22.93 -11.81
N LYS A 141 12.12 23.92 -12.23
CA LYS A 141 10.77 24.14 -11.71
C LYS A 141 9.76 23.27 -12.44
N LEU A 142 8.65 23.01 -11.74
CA LEU A 142 7.49 22.29 -12.25
C LEU A 142 6.25 23.18 -12.16
N LYS A 143 5.38 23.06 -13.15
CA LYS A 143 4.07 23.69 -13.14
C LYS A 143 2.99 22.61 -13.26
N GLU A 144 2.11 22.53 -12.26
CA GLU A 144 0.88 21.76 -12.35
C GLU A 144 -0.09 22.44 -13.32
N LEU A 145 -0.55 21.69 -14.32
CA LEU A 145 -1.45 22.21 -15.38
C LEU A 145 -2.93 22.06 -15.03
N CYS A 146 -3.26 21.11 -14.19
CA CYS A 146 -4.61 20.85 -13.72
C CYS A 146 -4.54 20.24 -12.32
N GLN A 147 -5.58 20.50 -11.52
CA GLN A 147 -5.71 19.92 -10.19
C GLN A 147 -5.53 18.40 -10.24
N ALA A 148 -4.67 17.87 -9.38
CA ALA A 148 -4.49 16.43 -9.21
C ALA A 148 -5.82 15.72 -8.96
N THR A 149 -6.00 14.56 -9.58
CA THR A 149 -7.19 13.71 -9.44
C THR A 149 -6.77 12.31 -8.97
N GLY A 150 -7.68 11.60 -8.31
CA GLY A 150 -7.41 10.24 -7.87
C GLY A 150 -8.61 9.60 -7.21
N ASP A 151 -8.54 8.28 -7.04
CA ASP A 151 -9.60 7.48 -6.41
C ASP A 151 -9.01 6.32 -5.60
N ALA A 152 -9.81 5.75 -4.70
CA ALA A 152 -9.44 4.62 -3.84
C ALA A 152 -9.48 3.27 -4.57
N CYS A 153 -8.82 3.21 -5.74
CA CYS A 153 -8.79 2.04 -6.63
C CYS A 153 -7.37 1.46 -6.83
N GLY A 154 -6.49 1.63 -5.83
CA GLY A 154 -5.15 1.06 -5.83
C GLY A 154 -5.13 -0.47 -5.70
N GLY A 155 -3.93 -1.06 -5.56
CA GLY A 155 -3.73 -2.52 -5.49
C GLY A 155 -4.53 -3.27 -4.42
N THR A 156 -4.94 -2.60 -3.33
CA THR A 156 -5.79 -3.18 -2.28
C THR A 156 -7.19 -3.53 -2.79
N SER A 157 -7.68 -2.82 -3.82
CA SER A 157 -8.95 -3.17 -4.47
C SER A 157 -8.88 -4.54 -5.16
N ILE A 158 -7.72 -4.86 -5.75
CA ILE A 158 -7.45 -6.17 -6.36
C ILE A 158 -7.38 -7.25 -5.26
N ASP A 159 -6.75 -6.95 -4.13
CA ASP A 159 -6.69 -7.87 -2.98
C ASP A 159 -8.09 -8.17 -2.43
N ASN A 160 -8.97 -7.16 -2.39
CA ASN A 160 -10.36 -7.35 -2.01
C ASN A 160 -11.13 -8.23 -3.02
N GLU A 161 -10.96 -8.02 -4.32
CA GLU A 161 -11.58 -8.91 -5.32
C GLU A 161 -11.09 -10.35 -5.20
N PHE A 162 -9.81 -10.55 -4.89
CA PHE A 162 -9.28 -11.87 -4.59
C PHE A 162 -9.89 -12.48 -3.32
N PHE A 163 -10.06 -11.69 -2.25
CA PHE A 163 -10.80 -12.12 -1.07
C PHE A 163 -12.22 -12.57 -1.43
N GLN A 164 -12.95 -11.79 -2.23
CA GLN A 164 -14.31 -12.12 -2.66
C GLN A 164 -14.35 -13.40 -3.51
N LEU A 165 -13.33 -13.64 -4.34
CA LEU A 165 -13.18 -14.90 -5.06
C LEU A 165 -13.03 -16.08 -4.09
N LEU A 166 -12.18 -15.97 -3.07
CA LEU A 166 -12.04 -17.01 -2.05
C LEU A 166 -13.36 -17.23 -1.30
N VAL A 167 -14.05 -16.16 -0.88
CA VAL A 167 -15.38 -16.24 -0.26
C VAL A 167 -16.37 -17.01 -1.14
N LYS A 168 -16.35 -16.82 -2.47
CA LYS A 168 -17.21 -17.57 -3.41
C LYS A 168 -16.82 -19.04 -3.52
N LEU A 169 -15.53 -19.37 -3.44
CA LEU A 169 -15.02 -20.74 -3.58
C LEU A 169 -15.20 -21.57 -2.30
N VAL A 170 -14.86 -21.00 -1.15
CA VAL A 170 -14.77 -21.74 0.13
C VAL A 170 -15.84 -21.34 1.16
N GLY A 171 -16.55 -20.24 0.90
CA GLY A 171 -17.61 -19.72 1.76
C GLY A 171 -17.11 -18.63 2.73
N GLY A 172 -17.95 -17.60 2.91
CA GLY A 172 -17.68 -16.49 3.82
C GLY A 172 -17.35 -16.89 5.26
N PRO A 173 -18.14 -17.77 5.92
CA PRO A 173 -17.89 -18.15 7.31
C PRO A 173 -16.48 -18.66 7.58
N LEU A 174 -15.91 -19.44 6.65
CA LEU A 174 -14.54 -19.93 6.74
C LEU A 174 -13.52 -18.79 6.62
N MET A 175 -13.69 -17.90 5.63
CA MET A 175 -12.75 -16.80 5.41
C MET A 175 -12.72 -15.84 6.61
N TYR A 176 -13.89 -15.54 7.19
CA TYR A 176 -13.98 -14.71 8.39
C TYR A 176 -13.47 -15.40 9.65
N SER A 177 -13.67 -16.73 9.80
CA SER A 177 -13.07 -17.47 10.91
C SER A 177 -11.55 -17.54 10.78
N LEU A 178 -11.02 -17.70 9.56
CA LEU A 178 -9.58 -17.68 9.31
C LEU A 178 -8.97 -16.34 9.73
N SER A 179 -9.57 -15.21 9.32
CA SER A 179 -9.06 -13.88 9.67
C SER A 179 -9.10 -13.60 11.18
N LYS A 180 -10.12 -14.12 11.88
CA LYS A 180 -10.34 -13.88 13.31
C LYS A 180 -9.56 -14.84 14.20
N ASP A 181 -9.66 -16.13 13.92
CA ASP A 181 -9.18 -17.20 14.79
C ASP A 181 -7.73 -17.59 14.46
N ASN A 182 -7.27 -17.35 13.22
CA ASN A 182 -5.87 -17.52 12.84
C ASN A 182 -5.35 -16.38 11.93
N PRO A 183 -5.13 -15.18 12.49
CA PRO A 183 -4.64 -14.02 11.73
C PRO A 183 -3.31 -14.27 11.02
N SER A 184 -2.43 -15.12 11.56
CA SER A 184 -1.15 -15.46 10.90
C SER A 184 -1.39 -16.19 9.58
N ALA A 185 -2.22 -17.23 9.58
CA ALA A 185 -2.54 -17.97 8.36
C ALA A 185 -3.28 -17.09 7.35
N TYR A 186 -4.15 -16.20 7.82
CA TYR A 186 -4.78 -15.18 6.96
C TYR A 186 -3.74 -14.26 6.32
N LEU A 187 -2.78 -13.73 7.09
CA LEU A 187 -1.72 -12.88 6.54
C LEU A 187 -0.82 -13.63 5.56
N ASP A 188 -0.47 -14.87 5.84
CA ASP A 188 0.36 -15.68 4.95
C ASP A 188 -0.33 -15.97 3.61
N LEU A 189 -1.65 -16.21 3.63
CA LEU A 189 -2.48 -16.35 2.43
C LEU A 189 -2.41 -15.10 1.53
N PHE A 190 -2.52 -13.91 2.12
CA PHE A 190 -2.46 -12.65 1.36
C PHE A 190 -1.05 -12.26 0.93
N ARG A 191 -0.02 -12.67 1.69
CA ARG A 191 1.39 -12.52 1.27
C ARG A 191 1.71 -13.40 0.06
N GLU A 192 1.20 -14.62 0.04
CA GLU A 192 1.30 -15.51 -1.13
C GLU A 192 0.61 -14.87 -2.34
N PHE A 193 -0.61 -14.34 -2.16
CA PHE A 193 -1.32 -13.64 -3.22
C PHE A 193 -0.56 -12.42 -3.74
N GLU A 194 -0.03 -11.57 -2.86
CA GLU A 194 0.77 -10.41 -3.22
C GLU A 194 2.00 -10.80 -4.04
N THR A 195 2.66 -11.91 -3.68
CA THR A 195 3.80 -12.44 -4.43
C THR A 195 3.39 -12.88 -5.84
N ILE A 196 2.27 -13.58 -5.96
CA ILE A 196 1.74 -14.04 -7.26
C ILE A 196 1.28 -12.86 -8.11
N LYS A 197 0.58 -11.88 -7.53
CA LYS A 197 0.07 -10.69 -8.21
C LYS A 197 1.18 -9.97 -8.98
N ARG A 198 2.39 -9.87 -8.41
CA ARG A 198 3.57 -9.27 -9.03
C ARG A 198 4.13 -10.04 -10.23
N THR A 199 3.75 -11.30 -10.42
CA THR A 199 4.19 -12.15 -11.54
C THR A 199 3.21 -12.19 -12.71
N ILE A 200 1.99 -11.65 -12.52
CA ILE A 200 0.94 -11.68 -13.54
C ILE A 200 1.32 -10.72 -14.67
N ASN A 201 1.38 -11.24 -15.89
CA ASN A 201 1.58 -10.43 -17.09
C ASN A 201 0.24 -10.25 -17.80
N PRO A 202 -0.25 -9.01 -18.00
CA PRO A 202 -1.56 -8.76 -18.61
C PRO A 202 -1.66 -9.26 -20.05
N ASN A 203 -0.53 -9.41 -20.75
CA ASN A 203 -0.48 -9.86 -22.14
C ASN A 203 -0.32 -11.37 -22.29
N LYS A 204 -0.27 -12.13 -21.18
CA LYS A 204 -0.13 -13.59 -21.20
C LYS A 204 -1.25 -14.23 -20.40
N SER A 205 -1.96 -15.16 -21.02
CA SER A 205 -2.83 -16.07 -20.29
C SER A 205 -2.01 -17.23 -19.73
N GLY A 206 -2.27 -17.59 -18.48
CA GLY A 206 -1.53 -18.64 -17.79
C GLY A 206 -2.21 -19.05 -16.50
N LYS A 207 -1.87 -20.26 -16.02
CA LYS A 207 -2.25 -20.70 -14.69
C LYS A 207 -1.21 -20.22 -13.70
N VAL A 208 -1.67 -19.72 -12.56
CA VAL A 208 -0.82 -19.43 -11.40
C VAL A 208 -1.03 -20.51 -10.36
N ASN A 209 0.06 -20.94 -9.72
CA ASN A 209 -0.04 -21.84 -8.57
C ASN A 209 -0.22 -20.96 -7.34
N PHE A 210 -1.23 -21.27 -6.54
CA PHE A 210 -1.55 -20.54 -5.31
C PHE A 210 -1.55 -21.52 -4.15
N THR A 211 -0.68 -21.29 -3.16
CA THR A 211 -0.57 -22.16 -2.00
C THR A 211 -1.59 -21.76 -0.94
N ILE A 212 -2.47 -22.69 -0.55
CA ILE A 212 -3.42 -22.46 0.54
C ILE A 212 -2.76 -22.93 1.86
N PRO A 213 -2.75 -22.12 2.93
CA PRO A 213 -2.21 -22.53 4.23
C PRO A 213 -2.88 -23.80 4.76
N PHE A 214 -2.10 -24.70 5.36
CA PHE A 214 -2.58 -25.98 5.90
C PHE A 214 -3.78 -25.80 6.85
N VAL A 215 -3.75 -24.78 7.71
CA VAL A 215 -4.86 -24.49 8.64
C VAL A 215 -6.17 -24.22 7.90
N ALA A 216 -6.12 -23.50 6.78
CA ALA A 216 -7.31 -23.24 5.97
C ALA A 216 -7.81 -24.53 5.29
N ILE A 217 -6.89 -25.40 4.84
CA ILE A 217 -7.22 -26.73 4.29
C ILE A 217 -7.83 -27.64 5.36
N ASP A 218 -7.25 -27.70 6.56
CA ASP A 218 -7.76 -28.51 7.66
C ASP A 218 -9.18 -28.07 8.06
N THR A 219 -9.39 -26.76 8.21
CA THR A 219 -10.71 -26.20 8.51
C THR A 219 -11.73 -26.49 7.39
N LEU A 220 -11.31 -26.45 6.13
CA LEU A 220 -12.11 -26.87 4.98
C LEU A 220 -12.50 -28.35 5.07
N CYS A 221 -11.53 -29.23 5.32
CA CYS A 221 -11.74 -30.66 5.44
C CYS A 221 -12.69 -30.99 6.60
N GLN A 222 -12.54 -30.33 7.75
CA GLN A 222 -13.44 -30.49 8.88
C GLN A 222 -14.87 -30.04 8.53
N ASN A 223 -15.04 -28.88 7.88
CA ASN A 223 -16.36 -28.40 7.47
C ASN A 223 -17.03 -29.29 6.43
N GLU A 224 -16.30 -29.78 5.41
CA GLU A 224 -16.78 -30.77 4.45
C GLU A 224 -17.17 -32.09 5.13
N PHE A 225 -16.32 -32.59 6.03
CA PHE A 225 -16.58 -33.78 6.82
C PHE A 225 -17.84 -33.62 7.67
N TRP A 226 -17.99 -32.50 8.38
CA TRP A 226 -19.18 -32.19 9.19
C TRP A 226 -20.43 -31.99 8.33
N ARG A 227 -20.34 -31.35 7.16
CA ARG A 227 -21.47 -31.23 6.21
C ARG A 227 -21.92 -32.60 5.72
N ARG A 228 -20.98 -33.47 5.35
CA ARG A 228 -21.30 -34.86 4.97
C ARG A 228 -21.90 -35.62 6.16
N PHE A 229 -21.30 -35.52 7.34
CA PHE A 229 -21.79 -36.16 8.57
C PHE A 229 -23.20 -35.71 8.95
N GLN A 230 -23.49 -34.40 8.94
CA GLN A 230 -24.82 -33.86 9.18
C GLN A 230 -25.83 -34.35 8.15
N LYS A 231 -25.45 -34.44 6.87
CA LYS A 231 -26.30 -35.01 5.82
C LYS A 231 -26.63 -36.49 6.09
N TYR A 232 -25.66 -37.27 6.56
CA TYR A 232 -25.89 -38.66 6.99
C TYR A 232 -26.79 -38.75 8.24
N CYS A 233 -26.59 -37.89 9.24
CA CYS A 233 -27.46 -37.84 10.41
C CYS A 233 -28.90 -37.42 10.06
N LEU A 234 -29.09 -36.43 9.18
CA LEU A 234 -30.43 -36.02 8.73
C LEU A 234 -31.17 -37.14 7.97
N ILE A 235 -30.46 -37.95 7.20
CA ILE A 235 -31.04 -39.14 6.56
C ILE A 235 -31.46 -40.17 7.62
N LEU A 236 -30.63 -40.39 8.65
CA LEU A 236 -30.92 -41.34 9.73
C LEU A 236 -32.05 -40.90 10.68
N PHE A 237 -32.34 -39.60 10.79
CA PHE A 237 -33.36 -39.05 11.68
C PHE A 237 -34.66 -38.62 10.97
N ASN A 238 -34.71 -38.54 9.64
CA ASN A 238 -35.95 -38.29 8.87
C ASN A 238 -36.65 -39.56 8.33
N GLU A 239 -36.10 -40.75 8.57
CA GLU A 239 -36.79 -42.04 8.30
C GLU A 239 -37.50 -42.61 9.55
N ARG A 240 -38.03 -41.74 10.42
CA ARG A 240 -38.95 -42.14 11.50
C ARG A 240 -40.20 -41.27 11.52
#